data_AF-A0A379PK00-F1
#
_entry.id   AF-A0A379PK00-F1
#
_cell.length_a   1.000
_cell.length_b   1.000
_cell.length_c   1.000
_cell.angle_alpha   90.00
_cell.angle_beta   90.00
_cell.angle_gamma   90.00
#
_symmetry.space_group_name_H-M   'P 1'
#
loop_
_entity.id
_entity.type
_entity.pdbx_description
1 polymer ?
#
loop_
_entity_poly.entity_id
_entity_poly.type
_entity_poly.pdbx_seq_one_letter_code
_entity_poly.pdbx_strand_id
1 'polypeptide(L)'
;MKPSDFLAVLVIVLAMAFGAIVFCISWVANQLGLPFWAVVDQARLLLSAPVTLAIVMVIQATGAPFPLRVSNTWPLIAALFWAGLHELIKMKAEQTALDQFGGSSTAYAYHVELPWFTELWFMLSVCALIVVGGYVLTAKLSSNY
;
A
#
# COMPACT_ATOMS: atom_id res chain seq x y z
N MET A 1 23.64 21.23 -19.40
CA MET A 1 22.48 21.81 -18.68
C MET A 1 23.01 22.77 -17.64
N LYS A 2 22.42 23.96 -17.49
CA LYS A 2 22.79 24.85 -16.39
C LYS A 2 22.24 24.26 -15.08
N PRO A 3 22.89 24.48 -13.92
CA PRO A 3 22.40 24.00 -12.62
C PRO A 3 20.94 24.42 -12.32
N SER A 4 20.54 25.59 -12.82
CA SER A 4 19.16 26.11 -12.76
C SER A 4 18.14 25.23 -13.49
N ASP A 5 18.52 24.67 -14.64
CA ASP A 5 17.64 23.88 -15.49
C ASP A 5 17.41 22.50 -14.86
N PHE A 6 18.46 21.94 -14.24
CA PHE A 6 18.37 20.69 -13.50
C PHE A 6 17.48 20.83 -12.26
N LEU A 7 17.63 21.92 -11.50
CA LEU A 7 16.77 22.22 -10.34
C LEU A 7 15.29 22.35 -10.75
N ALA A 8 15.02 23.07 -11.85
CA ALA A 8 13.66 23.25 -12.35
C ALA A 8 13.01 21.91 -12.75
N VAL A 9 13.75 21.06 -13.47
CA VAL A 9 13.28 19.71 -13.83
C VAL A 9 13.03 18.87 -12.59
N LEU A 10 13.93 18.90 -11.60
CA LEU A 10 13.77 18.17 -10.34
C LEU A 10 12.50 18.61 -9.59
N VAL A 11 12.26 19.92 -9.48
CA VAL A 11 11.08 20.48 -8.82
C VAL A 11 9.79 20.05 -9.53
N ILE A 12 9.77 20.08 -10.87
CA ILE A 12 8.60 19.65 -11.66
C ILE A 12 8.33 18.16 -11.46
N VAL A 13 9.37 17.32 -11.48
CA VAL A 13 9.23 15.87 -11.25
C VAL A 13 8.71 15.58 -9.84
N LEU A 14 9.24 16.25 -8.82
CA LEU A 14 8.75 16.13 -7.44
C LEU A 14 7.30 16.59 -7.30
N ALA A 15 6.93 17.71 -7.91
CA ALA A 15 5.57 18.23 -7.88
C ALA A 15 4.58 17.29 -8.57
N MET A 16 4.94 16.72 -9.73
CA MET A 16 4.10 15.73 -10.42
C MET A 16 3.96 14.44 -9.62
N ALA A 17 5.05 13.95 -9.01
CA ALA A 17 5.00 12.78 -8.15
C ALA A 17 4.10 13.00 -6.93
N PHE A 18 4.22 14.16 -6.28
CA PHE A 18 3.37 14.53 -5.15
C PHE A 18 1.90 14.67 -5.57
N GLY A 19 1.64 15.33 -6.71
CA GLY A 19 0.30 15.45 -7.28
C GLY A 19 -0.35 14.11 -7.60
N ALA A 20 0.41 13.16 -8.16
CA ALA A 20 -0.08 11.81 -8.44
C ALA A 20 -0.43 11.03 -7.16
N ILE A 21 0.35 11.19 -6.09
CA ILE A 21 0.09 10.59 -4.79
C ILE A 21 -1.20 11.15 -4.18
N VAL A 22 -1.32 12.48 -4.13
CA VAL A 22 -2.52 13.15 -3.60
C VAL A 22 -3.76 12.76 -4.41
N PHE A 23 -3.63 12.70 -5.74
CA PHE A 23 -4.71 12.25 -6.62
C PHE A 23 -5.12 10.80 -6.33
N CYS A 24 -4.16 9.86 -6.17
CA CYS A 24 -4.45 8.47 -5.83
C CYS A 24 -5.16 8.35 -4.48
N ILE A 25 -4.67 9.06 -3.46
CA ILE A 25 -5.30 9.05 -2.13
C ILE A 25 -6.72 9.63 -2.20
N SER A 26 -6.90 10.72 -2.95
CA SER A 26 -8.21 11.36 -3.15
C SER A 26 -9.18 10.43 -3.87
N TRP A 27 -8.70 9.71 -4.89
CA TRP A 27 -9.48 8.71 -5.62
C TRP A 27 -9.90 7.56 -4.72
N VAL A 28 -8.97 7.00 -3.94
CA VAL A 28 -9.24 5.91 -2.98
C VAL A 28 -10.25 6.36 -1.92
N ALA A 29 -10.05 7.54 -1.34
CA ALA A 29 -10.96 8.12 -0.36
C ALA A 29 -12.38 8.27 -0.94
N ASN A 30 -12.50 8.76 -2.18
CA ASN A 30 -13.80 8.93 -2.84
C ASN A 30 -14.48 7.58 -3.14
N GLN A 31 -13.74 6.60 -3.65
CA GLN A 31 -14.29 5.26 -3.96
C GLN A 31 -14.78 4.53 -2.70
N LEU A 32 -14.07 4.71 -1.58
CA LEU A 32 -14.42 4.08 -0.32
C LEU A 32 -15.37 4.96 0.52
N GLY A 33 -15.66 6.20 0.12
CA GLY A 33 -16.42 7.15 0.94
C GLY A 33 -15.76 7.48 2.29
N LEU A 34 -14.43 7.32 2.36
CA LEU A 34 -13.63 7.60 3.56
C LEU A 34 -13.18 9.07 3.56
N PRO A 35 -13.02 9.70 4.74
CA PRO A 35 -12.49 11.05 4.82
C PRO A 35 -11.03 11.09 4.35
N PHE A 36 -10.71 12.03 3.47
CA PHE A 36 -9.37 12.19 2.88
C PHE A 36 -8.25 12.18 3.93
N TRP A 37 -8.40 12.95 4.99
CA TRP A 37 -7.39 13.06 6.06
C TRP A 37 -7.14 11.73 6.78
N ALA A 38 -8.17 10.91 6.95
CA ALA A 38 -8.01 9.59 7.58
C ALA A 38 -7.22 8.62 6.68
N VAL A 39 -7.44 8.70 5.36
CA VAL A 39 -6.64 7.92 4.39
C VAL A 39 -5.21 8.46 4.29
N VAL A 40 -5.02 9.77 4.40
CA VAL A 40 -3.69 10.42 4.46
C VAL A 40 -2.91 9.97 5.70
N ASP A 41 -3.55 9.85 6.87
CA ASP A 41 -2.88 9.37 8.09
C ASP A 41 -2.34 7.94 7.90
N GLN A 42 -3.00 7.15 7.07
CA GLN A 42 -2.54 5.81 6.68
C GLN A 42 -1.68 5.76 5.41
N ALA A 43 -1.37 6.91 4.80
CA ALA A 43 -0.62 6.98 3.55
C ALA A 43 0.75 6.30 3.65
N ARG A 44 1.36 6.23 4.84
CA ARG A 44 2.63 5.51 5.05
C ARG A 44 2.53 4.03 4.68
N LEU A 45 1.46 3.38 5.10
CA LEU A 45 1.21 1.97 4.81
C LEU A 45 0.85 1.79 3.33
N LEU A 46 -0.02 2.65 2.80
CA LEU A 46 -0.49 2.61 1.41
C LEU A 46 0.64 2.85 0.39
N LEU A 47 1.55 3.77 0.71
CA LEU A 47 2.68 4.12 -0.15
C LEU A 47 3.87 3.17 0.03
N SER A 48 3.88 2.32 1.06
CA SER A 48 4.99 1.40 1.33
C SER A 48 5.27 0.46 0.15
N ALA A 49 4.23 -0.12 -0.47
CA ALA A 49 4.37 -1.00 -1.63
C ALA A 49 4.87 -0.26 -2.90
N PRO A 50 4.24 0.85 -3.34
CA PRO A 50 4.74 1.65 -4.47
C PRO A 50 6.16 2.17 -4.28
N VAL A 51 6.50 2.64 -3.07
CA VAL A 51 7.84 3.13 -2.75
C VAL A 51 8.85 1.98 -2.80
N THR A 52 8.52 0.82 -2.24
CA THR A 52 9.39 -0.36 -2.30
C THR A 52 9.61 -0.81 -3.75
N LEU A 53 8.57 -0.81 -4.58
CA LEU A 53 8.68 -1.10 -6.01
C LEU A 53 9.62 -0.12 -6.72
N ALA A 54 9.45 1.19 -6.48
CA ALA A 54 10.29 2.23 -7.06
C ALA A 54 11.77 2.06 -6.65
N ILE A 55 12.03 1.77 -5.37
CA ILE A 55 13.38 1.49 -4.86
C ILE A 55 14.00 0.29 -5.57
N VAL A 56 13.26 -0.83 -5.68
CA VAL A 56 13.74 -2.03 -6.38
C VAL A 56 14.03 -1.74 -7.85
N MET A 57 13.17 -0.98 -8.53
CA MET A 57 13.39 -0.58 -9.92
C MET A 57 14.64 0.30 -10.09
N VAL A 58 14.85 1.27 -9.20
CA VAL A 58 16.06 2.12 -9.22
C VAL A 58 17.31 1.28 -8.98
N ILE A 59 17.31 0.40 -7.98
CA ILE A 59 18.45 -0.49 -7.72
C ILE A 59 18.73 -1.37 -8.94
N GLN A 60 17.69 -1.95 -9.55
CA GLN A 60 17.83 -2.76 -10.76
C GLN A 60 18.38 -1.96 -11.95
N ALA A 61 17.96 -0.70 -12.12
CA ALA A 61 18.45 0.19 -13.18
C ALA A 61 19.91 0.60 -12.97
N THR A 62 20.39 0.68 -11.73
CA THR A 62 21.80 1.01 -11.43
C THR A 62 22.78 -0.12 -11.73
N GLY A 63 22.30 -1.32 -12.08
CA GLY A 63 23.15 -2.48 -12.38
C GLY A 63 23.95 -3.00 -11.18
N ALA A 64 23.59 -2.57 -9.97
CA ALA A 64 24.26 -2.99 -8.75
C ALA A 64 24.10 -4.52 -8.56
N PRO A 65 25.14 -5.22 -8.07
CA PRO A 65 25.13 -6.68 -7.90
C PRO A 65 24.27 -7.17 -6.72
N PHE A 66 23.22 -6.44 -6.37
CA PHE A 66 22.26 -6.87 -5.36
C PHE A 66 21.24 -7.85 -5.96
N PRO A 67 20.85 -8.92 -5.23
CA PRO A 67 19.82 -9.87 -5.66
C PRO A 67 18.39 -9.28 -5.64
N LEU A 68 18.25 -7.98 -5.35
CA LEU A 68 16.99 -7.24 -5.33
C LEU A 68 16.53 -6.94 -6.76
N ARG A 69 15.87 -7.92 -7.38
CA ARG A 69 15.17 -7.77 -8.66
C ARG A 69 13.67 -7.83 -8.43
N VAL A 70 12.90 -7.10 -9.24
CA VAL A 70 11.43 -7.15 -9.20
C VAL A 70 10.94 -8.60 -9.32
N SER A 71 11.59 -9.43 -10.13
CA SER A 71 11.28 -10.86 -10.28
C SER A 71 11.34 -11.68 -8.99
N ASN A 72 12.13 -11.25 -8.01
CA ASN A 72 12.34 -11.98 -6.75
C ASN A 72 11.66 -11.30 -5.56
N THR A 73 11.39 -9.99 -5.64
CA THR A 73 10.79 -9.20 -4.56
C THR A 73 9.31 -8.93 -4.75
N TRP A 74 8.72 -9.23 -5.91
CA TRP A 74 7.29 -9.04 -6.16
C TRP A 74 6.37 -9.72 -5.12
N PRO A 75 6.66 -10.91 -4.54
CA PRO A 75 5.77 -11.51 -3.54
C PRO A 75 5.70 -10.66 -2.27
N LEU A 76 6.82 -10.04 -1.87
CA LEU A 76 6.89 -9.14 -0.73
C LEU A 76 6.19 -7.80 -1.04
N ILE A 77 6.37 -7.26 -2.24
CA ILE A 77 5.68 -6.04 -2.68
C ILE A 77 4.17 -6.26 -2.72
N ALA A 78 3.71 -7.43 -3.19
CA ALA A 78 2.31 -7.81 -3.20
C ALA A 78 1.74 -7.95 -1.78
N ALA A 79 2.51 -8.51 -0.83
CA ALA A 79 2.11 -8.59 0.57
C ALA A 79 1.99 -7.21 1.23
N LEU A 80 2.91 -6.28 0.94
CA LEU A 80 2.82 -4.88 1.39
C LEU A 80 1.59 -4.18 0.80
N PHE A 81 1.27 -4.45 -0.48
CA PHE A 81 0.09 -3.91 -1.12
C PHE A 81 -1.19 -4.43 -0.46
N TRP A 82 -1.22 -5.73 -0.14
CA TRP A 82 -2.32 -6.33 0.60
C TRP A 82 -2.48 -5.73 2.00
N ALA A 83 -1.39 -5.49 2.74
CA ALA A 83 -1.47 -4.85 4.04
C ALA A 83 -2.10 -3.45 3.96
N GLY A 84 -1.72 -2.66 2.96
CA GLY A 84 -2.35 -1.36 2.68
C GLY A 84 -3.84 -1.47 2.37
N LEU A 85 -4.23 -2.46 1.57
CA LEU A 85 -5.63 -2.69 1.18
C LEU A 85 -6.47 -3.19 2.36
N HIS A 86 -5.92 -4.08 3.18
CA HIS A 86 -6.58 -4.63 4.37
C HIS A 86 -6.90 -3.52 5.37
N GLU A 87 -5.97 -2.60 5.59
CA GLU A 87 -6.20 -1.47 6.48
C GLU A 87 -7.32 -0.53 5.95
N LEU A 88 -7.39 -0.29 4.63
CA LEU A 88 -8.53 0.44 4.04
C LEU A 88 -9.86 -0.26 4.25
N ILE A 89 -9.89 -1.60 4.13
CA ILE A 89 -11.09 -2.40 4.42
C ILE A 89 -11.50 -2.23 5.88
N LYS A 90 -10.54 -2.28 6.80
CA LYS A 90 -10.78 -2.08 8.23
C LYS A 90 -11.33 -0.69 8.52
N MET A 91 -10.71 0.36 7.99
CA MET A 91 -11.21 1.73 8.11
C MET A 91 -12.66 1.86 7.59
N LYS A 92 -12.97 1.20 6.47
CA LYS A 92 -14.33 1.23 5.91
C LYS A 92 -15.34 0.52 6.81
N ALA A 93 -14.97 -0.62 7.38
CA ALA A 93 -15.79 -1.34 8.34
C ALA A 93 -16.02 -0.50 9.62
N GLU A 94 -14.97 0.13 10.13
CA GLU A 94 -15.04 1.04 11.29
C GLU A 94 -15.93 2.26 11.00
N GLN A 95 -15.86 2.87 9.82
CA GLN A 95 -16.76 3.97 9.46
C GLN A 95 -18.21 3.51 9.35
N THR A 96 -18.44 2.35 8.72
CA THR A 96 -19.80 1.83 8.48
C THR A 96 -20.51 1.54 9.79
N ALA A 97 -19.83 0.99 10.79
CA ALA A 97 -20.45 0.80 12.09
C ALA A 97 -20.61 2.14 12.84
N LEU A 98 -19.78 3.18 12.63
CA LEU A 98 -19.89 4.50 13.29
C LEU A 98 -21.18 5.18 12.86
N ASP A 99 -21.47 5.06 11.57
CA ASP A 99 -22.70 5.55 10.97
C ASP A 99 -23.93 4.80 11.52
N GLN A 100 -23.82 3.49 11.80
CA GLN A 100 -24.91 2.70 12.40
C GLN A 100 -25.20 3.09 13.86
N PHE A 101 -24.21 3.53 14.63
CA PHE A 101 -24.37 3.93 16.04
C PHE A 101 -24.56 5.43 16.25
N GLY A 102 -24.85 6.20 15.19
CA GLY A 102 -25.18 7.62 15.29
C GLY A 102 -24.01 8.53 15.68
N GLY A 103 -22.76 8.14 15.37
CA GLY A 103 -21.58 8.99 15.53
C GLY A 103 -21.06 9.18 16.95
N SER A 104 -21.60 8.46 17.95
CA SER A 104 -21.12 8.52 19.33
C SER A 104 -19.89 7.64 19.52
N SER A 105 -18.72 8.26 19.73
CA SER A 105 -17.44 7.58 19.97
C SER A 105 -17.38 6.75 21.26
N THR A 106 -18.28 7.01 22.22
CA THR A 106 -18.26 6.37 23.55
C THR A 106 -18.95 5.00 23.57
N ALA A 107 -19.92 4.74 22.69
CA ALA A 107 -20.53 3.41 22.51
C ALA A 107 -19.65 2.49 21.65
N TYR A 108 -18.77 3.09 20.85
CA TYR A 108 -17.92 2.41 19.88
C TYR A 108 -16.84 1.53 20.50
N ALA A 109 -16.30 1.96 21.64
CA ALA A 109 -15.16 1.31 22.28
C ALA A 109 -15.51 -0.03 22.98
N TYR A 110 -16.80 -0.37 23.15
CA TYR A 110 -17.21 -1.51 23.98
C TYR A 110 -18.14 -2.54 23.31
N HIS A 111 -18.78 -2.23 22.17
CA HIS A 111 -19.86 -3.09 21.64
C HIS A 111 -19.86 -3.38 20.14
N VAL A 112 -18.85 -2.93 19.38
CA VAL A 112 -18.78 -3.21 17.94
C VAL A 112 -17.80 -4.33 17.67
N GLU A 113 -18.32 -5.55 17.54
CA GLU A 113 -17.56 -6.64 16.90
C GLU A 113 -17.41 -6.31 15.42
N LEU A 114 -16.19 -5.95 15.02
CA LEU A 114 -15.86 -5.76 13.61
C LEU A 114 -15.89 -7.13 12.90
N PRO A 115 -16.17 -7.17 11.59
CA PRO A 115 -16.17 -8.41 10.85
C PRO A 115 -14.83 -9.15 10.96
N TRP A 116 -14.88 -10.49 11.01
CA TRP A 116 -13.69 -11.36 11.16
C TRP A 116 -12.56 -11.09 10.17
N PHE A 117 -12.86 -10.58 8.97
CA PHE A 117 -11.86 -10.26 7.95
C PHE A 117 -11.06 -8.98 8.26
N THR A 118 -11.49 -8.16 9.22
CA THR A 118 -10.75 -6.97 9.68
C THR A 118 -9.67 -7.31 10.70
N GLU A 119 -9.65 -8.55 11.18
CA GLU A 119 -8.73 -9.02 12.20
C GLU A 119 -7.29 -9.16 11.68
N LEU A 120 -6.34 -8.94 12.58
CA LEU A 120 -4.91 -9.02 12.29
C LEU A 120 -4.51 -10.42 11.78
N TRP A 121 -5.08 -11.48 12.34
CA TRP A 121 -4.77 -12.85 11.94
C TRP A 121 -5.14 -13.11 10.48
N PHE A 122 -6.23 -12.51 9.99
CA PHE A 122 -6.66 -12.65 8.59
C PHE A 122 -5.67 -11.95 7.66
N MET A 123 -5.28 -10.71 7.99
CA MET A 123 -4.26 -9.98 7.25
C MET A 123 -2.96 -10.80 7.12
N LEU A 124 -2.47 -11.32 8.25
CA LEU A 124 -1.24 -12.11 8.29
C LEU A 124 -1.36 -13.43 7.52
N SER A 125 -2.52 -14.09 7.58
CA SER A 125 -2.77 -15.34 6.85
C SER A 125 -2.69 -15.12 5.34
N VAL A 126 -3.32 -14.06 4.84
CA VAL A 126 -3.27 -13.72 3.41
C VAL A 126 -1.87 -13.27 2.99
N CYS A 127 -1.17 -12.47 3.82
CA CYS A 127 0.24 -12.15 3.59
C CYS A 127 1.10 -13.41 3.46
N ALA A 128 0.95 -14.38 4.36
CA ALA A 128 1.68 -15.63 4.32
C ALA A 128 1.38 -16.41 3.03
N LEU A 129 0.12 -16.46 2.61
CA LEU A 129 -0.28 -17.10 1.35
C LEU A 129 0.33 -16.41 0.12
N ILE A 130 0.32 -15.08 0.08
CA ILE A 130 0.93 -14.30 -1.01
C ILE A 130 2.43 -14.56 -1.09
N VAL A 131 3.13 -14.53 0.05
CA VAL A 131 4.58 -14.71 0.11
C VAL A 131 4.95 -16.15 -0.27
N VAL A 132 4.36 -17.14 0.40
CA VAL A 132 4.67 -18.56 0.14
C VAL A 132 4.25 -18.94 -1.28
N GLY A 133 3.02 -18.61 -1.69
CA GLY A 133 2.51 -18.88 -3.02
C GLY A 133 3.31 -18.19 -4.11
N GLY A 134 3.69 -16.93 -3.90
CA GLY A 134 4.50 -16.16 -4.85
C GLY A 134 5.92 -16.73 -5.01
N TYR A 135 6.55 -17.17 -3.92
CA TYR A 135 7.86 -17.82 -4.00
C TYR A 135 7.78 -19.22 -4.64
N VAL A 136 6.75 -20.00 -4.35
CA VAL A 136 6.53 -21.31 -5.02
C VAL A 136 6.32 -21.12 -6.52
N LEU A 137 5.53 -20.12 -6.93
CA LEU A 137 5.33 -19.80 -8.34
C LEU A 137 6.64 -19.40 -9.03
N THR A 138 7.41 -18.54 -8.37
CA THR A 138 8.71 -18.07 -8.86
C THR A 138 9.70 -19.23 -9.02
N ALA A 139 9.74 -20.15 -8.06
CA ALA A 139 10.56 -21.36 -8.12
C ALA A 139 10.15 -22.29 -9.27
N LYS A 140 8.84 -22.51 -9.48
CA LYS A 140 8.34 -23.31 -10.61
C LYS A 140 8.69 -22.68 -11.95
N LEU A 141 8.53 -21.37 -12.10
CA LEU A 141 8.86 -20.66 -13.32
C LEU A 141 10.36 -20.72 -13.62
N SER A 142 11.21 -20.59 -12.59
CA SER A 142 12.66 -20.70 -12.74
C SER A 142 13.15 -22.12 -13.05
N SER A 143 12.39 -23.17 -12.68
CA SER A 143 12.75 -24.57 -12.95
C SER A 143 12.37 -25.04 -14.35
N ASN A 144 11.52 -24.30 -15.06
CA ASN A 144 11.06 -24.62 -16.42
C ASN A 144 11.94 -23.99 -17.52
N TYR A 145 12.96 -23.22 -17.14
CA TYR A 145 13.97 -22.61 -18.01
C TYR A 145 15.35 -23.19 -17.70
#